data_AF-A0A951Y9N0-F1
#
_entry.id   AF-A0A951Y9N0-F1
#
_cell.length_a   1.000
_cell.length_b   1.000
_cell.length_c   1.000
_cell.angle_alpha   90.00
_cell.angle_beta   90.00
_cell.angle_gamma   90.00
#
_symmetry.space_group_name_H-M   'P 1'
#
loop_
_entity.id
_entity.type
_entity.pdbx_description
1 polymer ?
#
loop_
_entity_poly.entity_id
_entity_poly.type
_entity_poly.pdbx_seq_one_letter_code
_entity_poly.pdbx_strand_id
1 'polypeptide(L)'
;MKHVIYLLAGATLMFTACGNEESREEAAENLETTEAVIKATPVRMTEVKGSPDFFNATISLDKVSTQPDGENVKVTFDFGVKNYALKKQTEDAETKMCNNSAQGQHIHFILDNEPYAALYDPTHTVSLAKNTEHYLLAFLSRSYHESLKNKEAVLMYHFKIDENGKVVKMDDPGTP
;
A
#
# COMPACT_ATOMS: atom_id res chain seq x y z
N MET A 1 1.50 -20.27 64.59
CA MET A 1 2.63 -19.81 65.44
C MET A 1 3.90 -20.07 64.63
N LYS A 2 4.78 -19.15 64.26
CA LYS A 2 4.99 -17.72 64.52
C LYS A 2 5.62 -17.10 63.24
N HIS A 3 5.43 -15.79 63.10
CA HIS A 3 5.83 -14.85 62.05
C HIS A 3 7.36 -14.82 61.78
N VAL A 4 7.93 -14.21 60.72
CA VAL A 4 8.05 -12.75 60.51
C VAL A 4 8.78 -12.45 59.17
N ILE A 5 8.12 -11.65 58.30
CA ILE A 5 8.52 -10.42 57.56
C ILE A 5 9.87 -10.33 56.80
N TYR A 6 9.79 -10.00 55.50
CA TYR A 6 10.69 -9.07 54.76
C TYR A 6 9.80 -8.21 53.84
N LEU A 7 9.41 -7.00 54.25
CA LEU A 7 10.00 -5.68 54.00
C LEU A 7 10.19 -5.29 52.51
N LEU A 8 9.34 -4.35 52.09
CA LEU A 8 9.39 -3.55 50.86
C LEU A 8 10.75 -2.87 50.66
N ALA A 9 11.23 -2.78 49.42
CA ALA A 9 12.21 -1.77 49.02
C ALA A 9 11.83 -1.19 47.65
N GLY A 10 11.44 0.09 47.67
CA GLY A 10 11.08 0.89 46.51
C GLY A 10 12.30 1.37 45.73
N ALA A 11 12.08 1.60 44.44
CA ALA A 11 13.04 2.09 43.48
C ALA A 11 13.35 3.58 43.68
N THR A 12 14.64 3.94 43.74
CA THR A 12 15.16 5.22 43.23
C THR A 12 16.66 5.09 43.01
N LEU A 13 17.13 5.16 41.76
CA LEU A 13 18.52 5.46 41.45
C LEU A 13 18.57 6.70 40.55
N MET A 14 19.10 7.78 41.10
CA MET A 14 19.57 8.93 40.34
C MET A 14 20.97 8.63 39.80
N PHE A 15 21.20 8.90 38.51
CA PHE A 15 22.55 8.94 37.95
C PHE A 15 23.01 10.38 37.80
N THR A 16 24.14 10.64 38.44
CA THR A 16 24.86 11.91 38.59
C THR A 16 25.73 12.19 37.36
N ALA A 17 25.73 13.44 36.91
CA ALA A 17 26.63 13.94 35.88
C ALA A 17 28.07 14.07 36.44
N CYS A 18 29.06 13.59 35.68
CA CYS A 18 30.47 13.90 35.90
C CYS A 18 30.90 14.96 34.88
N GLY A 19 31.26 16.13 35.38
CA GLY A 19 32.14 17.07 34.71
C GLY A 19 33.58 16.85 35.18
N ASN A 20 34.53 17.03 34.27
CA ASN A 20 35.93 17.28 34.61
C ASN A 20 36.37 18.48 33.76
N GLU A 21 36.70 19.58 34.42
CA GLU A 21 37.22 20.80 33.84
C GLU A 21 38.75 20.75 33.80
N GLU A 22 39.34 21.09 32.65
CA GLU A 22 40.68 21.66 32.56
C GLU A 22 40.62 22.88 31.63
N SER A 23 41.40 23.90 31.98
CA SER A 23 41.08 25.32 31.73
C SER A 23 41.82 25.96 30.55
N ARG A 24 41.14 26.95 29.92
CA ARG A 24 41.61 28.09 29.10
C ARG A 24 42.10 27.82 27.66
N GLU A 25 41.41 28.41 26.68
CA GLU A 25 41.77 29.71 26.07
C GLU A 25 40.59 30.19 25.18
N GLU A 26 40.12 31.43 25.37
CA GLU A 26 39.13 32.05 24.49
C GLU A 26 39.81 32.45 23.17
N ALA A 27 39.51 31.71 22.10
CA ALA A 27 39.62 32.21 20.74
C ALA A 27 38.20 32.40 20.21
N ALA A 28 37.72 33.65 20.22
CA ALA A 28 36.51 34.04 19.52
C ALA A 28 36.76 33.89 18.01
N GLU A 29 36.46 32.71 17.48
CA GLU A 29 36.41 32.49 16.04
C GLU A 29 35.05 33.00 15.54
N ASN A 30 35.09 34.15 14.88
CA ASN A 30 33.99 34.70 14.13
C ASN A 30 33.72 33.79 12.92
N LEU A 31 32.93 32.74 13.12
CA LEU A 31 32.37 31.93 12.04
C LEU A 31 31.16 32.68 11.46
N GLU A 32 31.45 33.62 10.57
CA GLU A 32 30.49 34.03 9.55
C GLU A 32 30.00 32.75 8.86
N THR A 33 28.77 32.36 9.20
CA THR A 33 28.07 31.31 8.48
C THR A 33 27.69 31.91 7.14
N THR A 34 28.58 31.84 6.15
CA THR A 34 28.19 32.00 4.76
C THR A 34 27.21 30.88 4.45
N GLU A 35 25.93 31.19 4.49
CA GLU A 35 24.90 30.40 3.83
C GLU A 35 25.28 30.29 2.36
N ALA A 36 25.86 29.14 1.99
CA ALA A 36 25.99 28.78 0.60
C ALA A 36 24.56 28.63 0.07
N VAL A 37 24.05 29.69 -0.56
CA VAL A 37 22.83 29.65 -1.35
C VAL A 37 23.07 28.59 -2.41
N ILE A 38 22.55 27.38 -2.17
CA ILE A 38 22.54 26.32 -3.18
C ILE A 38 21.68 26.88 -4.31
N LYS A 39 22.34 27.38 -5.36
CA LYS A 39 21.69 27.86 -6.56
C LYS A 39 20.94 26.66 -7.14
N ALA A 40 19.64 26.60 -6.88
CA ALA A 40 18.81 25.47 -7.27
C ALA A 40 18.97 25.25 -8.78
N THR A 41 19.44 24.06 -9.16
CA THR A 41 19.50 23.66 -10.56
C THR A 41 18.07 23.73 -11.11
N PRO A 42 17.83 24.40 -12.25
CA PRO A 42 16.48 24.50 -12.78
C PRO A 42 15.95 23.10 -13.11
N VAL A 43 14.81 22.73 -12.50
CA VAL A 43 14.09 21.49 -12.79
C VAL A 43 13.60 21.54 -14.23
N ARG A 44 13.87 20.48 -15.00
CA ARG A 44 13.41 20.34 -16.38
C ARG A 44 12.46 19.15 -16.47
N MET A 45 11.32 19.37 -17.12
CA MET A 45 10.40 18.29 -17.47
C MET A 45 10.81 17.73 -18.84
N THR A 46 10.82 16.42 -18.96
CA THR A 46 11.01 15.71 -20.22
C THR A 46 9.83 14.78 -20.44
N GLU A 47 9.40 14.66 -21.70
CA GLU A 47 8.36 13.70 -22.05
C GLU A 47 8.83 12.26 -21.75
N VAL A 48 7.95 11.49 -21.11
CA VAL A 48 8.15 10.05 -20.93
C VAL A 48 7.54 9.37 -22.15
N LYS A 49 8.37 8.59 -22.88
CA LYS A 49 7.90 7.81 -24.03
C LYS A 49 6.77 6.86 -23.62
N GLY A 50 5.91 6.50 -24.56
CA GLY A 50 4.83 5.52 -24.33
C GLY A 50 5.34 4.18 -23.78
N SER A 51 4.45 3.47 -23.09
CA SER A 51 4.70 2.15 -22.48
C SER A 51 4.15 1.03 -23.38
N PRO A 52 4.66 -0.21 -23.30
CA PRO A 52 4.15 -1.35 -24.03
C PRO A 52 2.64 -1.48 -23.89
N ASP A 53 1.96 -1.64 -25.02
CA ASP A 53 0.52 -1.78 -25.06
C ASP A 53 0.09 -3.22 -24.82
N PHE A 54 -1.06 -3.35 -24.15
CA PHE A 54 -1.71 -4.62 -23.85
C PHE A 54 -3.19 -4.54 -24.24
N PHE A 55 -3.49 -4.13 -25.47
CA PHE A 55 -4.86 -3.80 -25.90
C PHE A 55 -5.90 -4.90 -25.67
N ASN A 56 -5.47 -6.16 -25.71
CA ASN A 56 -6.33 -7.33 -25.54
C ASN A 56 -6.29 -7.92 -24.12
N ALA A 57 -5.55 -7.32 -23.18
CA ALA A 57 -5.50 -7.76 -21.80
C ALA A 57 -6.86 -7.52 -21.13
N THR A 58 -7.34 -8.52 -20.41
CA THR A 58 -8.63 -8.46 -19.74
C THR A 58 -8.53 -8.91 -18.29
N ILE A 59 -9.31 -8.28 -17.43
CA ILE A 59 -9.61 -8.74 -16.08
C ILE A 59 -11.11 -8.99 -15.94
N SER A 60 -11.49 -10.12 -15.35
CA SER A 60 -12.86 -10.46 -15.00
C SER A 60 -12.94 -10.88 -13.53
N LEU A 61 -14.14 -10.78 -12.95
CA LEU A 61 -14.43 -11.40 -11.67
C LEU A 61 -15.11 -12.75 -11.92
N ASP A 62 -14.32 -13.82 -11.86
CA ASP A 62 -14.78 -15.16 -12.21
C ASP A 62 -15.66 -15.74 -11.10
N LYS A 63 -15.31 -15.46 -9.84
CA LYS A 63 -16.07 -15.91 -8.67
C LYS A 63 -15.89 -14.96 -7.49
N VAL A 64 -16.96 -14.82 -6.72
CA VAL A 64 -16.91 -14.29 -5.36
C VAL A 64 -17.50 -15.35 -4.42
N SER A 65 -16.83 -15.64 -3.32
CA SER A 65 -17.32 -16.59 -2.33
C SER A 65 -17.16 -16.05 -0.92
N THR A 66 -18.03 -16.51 -0.02
CA THR A 66 -18.01 -16.09 1.37
C THR A 66 -17.81 -17.25 2.33
N GLN A 67 -17.15 -16.96 3.45
CA GLN A 67 -16.98 -17.88 4.57
C GLN A 67 -17.24 -17.13 5.88
N PRO A 68 -17.86 -17.75 6.90
CA PRO A 68 -18.03 -17.13 8.21
C PRO A 68 -16.68 -16.72 8.82
N ASP A 69 -16.63 -15.54 9.44
CA ASP A 69 -15.43 -15.00 10.11
C ASP A 69 -15.81 -14.27 11.41
N GLY A 70 -16.47 -14.99 12.33
CA GLY A 70 -17.04 -14.42 13.54
C GLY A 70 -18.23 -13.49 13.24
N GLU A 71 -18.16 -12.25 13.72
CA GLU A 71 -19.13 -11.19 13.38
C GLU A 71 -18.97 -10.67 11.94
N ASN A 72 -17.82 -10.95 11.33
CA ASN A 72 -17.50 -10.61 9.95
C ASN A 72 -17.71 -11.80 9.01
N VAL A 73 -17.38 -11.56 7.74
CA VAL A 73 -17.43 -12.49 6.63
C VAL A 73 -16.13 -12.38 5.85
N LYS A 74 -15.44 -13.51 5.66
CA LYS A 74 -14.36 -13.60 4.69
C LYS A 74 -14.95 -13.60 3.29
N VAL A 75 -14.52 -12.65 2.47
CA VAL A 75 -14.93 -12.54 1.07
C VAL A 75 -13.71 -12.80 0.21
N THR A 76 -13.77 -13.87 -0.58
CA THR A 76 -12.73 -14.26 -1.52
C THR A 76 -13.16 -13.88 -2.93
N PHE A 77 -12.32 -13.07 -3.58
CA PHE A 77 -12.43 -12.68 -4.99
C PHE A 77 -11.45 -13.51 -5.81
N ASP A 78 -11.96 -14.21 -6.82
CA ASP A 78 -11.17 -14.91 -7.82
C ASP A 78 -11.27 -14.17 -9.15
N PHE A 79 -10.15 -13.62 -9.61
CA PHE A 79 -10.03 -12.87 -10.84
C PHE A 79 -9.62 -13.76 -12.02
N GLY A 80 -10.32 -13.60 -13.15
CA GLY A 80 -9.85 -14.11 -14.43
C GLY A 80 -8.93 -13.10 -15.09
N VAL A 81 -7.72 -13.50 -15.45
CA VAL A 81 -6.77 -12.64 -16.19
C VAL A 81 -6.43 -13.31 -17.52
N LYS A 82 -6.60 -12.60 -18.63
CA LYS A 82 -6.29 -13.10 -19.99
C LYS A 82 -5.43 -12.11 -20.75
N ASN A 83 -4.61 -12.64 -21.67
CA ASN A 83 -3.67 -11.88 -22.49
C ASN A 83 -2.74 -10.95 -21.69
N TYR A 84 -2.48 -11.31 -20.44
CA TYR A 84 -1.65 -10.57 -19.51
C TYR A 84 -1.01 -11.56 -18.53
N ALA A 85 0.25 -11.31 -18.15
CA ALA A 85 1.01 -12.24 -17.34
C ALA A 85 1.35 -11.60 -15.99
N LEU A 86 0.57 -11.93 -14.96
CA LEU A 86 0.92 -11.56 -13.60
C LEU A 86 2.32 -12.08 -13.25
N LYS A 87 3.01 -11.36 -12.38
CA LYS A 87 4.39 -11.61 -11.95
C LYS A 87 5.47 -11.42 -13.01
N LYS A 88 5.13 -11.14 -14.27
CA LYS A 88 6.12 -10.89 -15.33
C LYS A 88 6.65 -9.46 -15.24
N GLN A 89 7.95 -9.23 -15.44
CA GLN A 89 8.47 -7.88 -15.65
C GLN A 89 7.96 -7.28 -16.98
N THR A 90 7.72 -5.98 -17.01
CA THR A 90 7.38 -5.27 -18.25
C THR A 90 8.67 -4.99 -19.01
N GLU A 91 8.65 -5.16 -20.33
CA GLU A 91 9.86 -5.16 -21.17
C GLU A 91 10.69 -3.86 -21.07
N ASP A 92 10.03 -2.71 -20.94
CA ASP A 92 10.68 -1.40 -20.89
C ASP A 92 10.98 -0.91 -19.46
N ALA A 93 10.76 -1.74 -18.43
CA ALA A 93 10.83 -1.35 -17.03
C ALA A 93 12.18 -0.72 -16.64
N GLU A 94 13.29 -1.27 -17.14
CA GLU A 94 14.65 -0.77 -16.84
C GLU A 94 14.90 0.65 -17.37
N THR A 95 14.21 1.01 -18.46
CA THR A 95 14.37 2.32 -19.13
C THR A 95 13.31 3.34 -18.72
N LYS A 96 12.27 2.89 -18.00
CA LYS A 96 11.12 3.73 -17.65
C LYS A 96 11.44 4.78 -16.59
N MET A 97 12.49 4.54 -15.78
CA MET A 97 12.87 5.38 -14.64
C MET A 97 11.73 5.56 -13.61
N CYS A 98 10.78 4.61 -13.58
CA CYS A 98 9.70 4.54 -12.62
C CYS A 98 10.03 3.52 -11.52
N ASN A 99 9.40 3.65 -10.35
CA ASN A 99 9.52 2.65 -9.31
C ASN A 99 8.98 1.31 -9.81
N ASN A 100 9.84 0.30 -9.92
CA ASN A 100 9.50 -0.98 -10.51
C ASN A 100 9.32 -2.04 -9.43
N SER A 101 8.17 -2.71 -9.42
CA SER A 101 7.95 -3.86 -8.54
C SER A 101 8.86 -5.01 -8.96
N ALA A 102 9.66 -5.50 -8.02
CA ALA A 102 10.50 -6.69 -8.22
C ALA A 102 9.65 -7.94 -8.54
N GLN A 103 8.41 -7.99 -8.05
CA GLN A 103 7.50 -9.10 -8.29
C GLN A 103 6.76 -8.99 -9.63
N GLY A 104 6.90 -7.89 -10.37
CA GLY A 104 6.39 -7.76 -11.74
C GLY A 104 4.97 -7.19 -11.85
N GLN A 105 4.34 -7.46 -12.99
CA GLN A 105 2.98 -7.07 -13.33
C GLN A 105 1.98 -7.61 -12.30
N HIS A 106 0.99 -6.80 -11.94
CA HIS A 106 0.07 -7.10 -10.84
C HIS A 106 -1.30 -6.44 -11.05
N ILE A 107 -2.26 -6.84 -10.23
CA ILE A 107 -3.57 -6.18 -10.10
C ILE A 107 -3.45 -5.14 -8.99
N HIS A 108 -3.88 -3.91 -9.24
CA HIS A 108 -4.20 -2.98 -8.16
C HIS A 108 -5.62 -3.28 -7.69
N PHE A 109 -5.75 -3.63 -6.42
CA PHE A 109 -7.03 -3.90 -5.75
C PHE A 109 -7.33 -2.77 -4.77
N ILE A 110 -8.42 -2.04 -4.98
CA ILE A 110 -8.84 -0.91 -4.14
C ILE A 110 -10.26 -1.22 -3.66
N LEU A 111 -10.44 -1.30 -2.34
CA LEU A 111 -11.73 -1.52 -1.70
C LEU A 111 -12.09 -0.29 -0.87
N ASP A 112 -13.26 0.29 -1.09
CA ASP A 112 -13.82 1.40 -0.30
C ASP A 112 -12.91 2.63 -0.15
N ASN A 113 -12.13 2.94 -1.19
CA ASN A 113 -11.12 4.02 -1.20
C ASN A 113 -9.91 3.81 -0.27
N GLU A 114 -9.74 2.61 0.30
CA GLU A 114 -8.52 2.26 1.01
C GLU A 114 -7.30 2.25 0.06
N PRO A 115 -6.08 2.40 0.58
CA PRO A 115 -4.87 2.24 -0.21
C PRO A 115 -4.89 0.93 -1.00
N TYR A 116 -4.38 0.97 -2.24
CA TYR A 116 -4.38 -0.22 -3.06
C TYR A 116 -3.56 -1.36 -2.43
N ALA A 117 -4.05 -2.58 -2.57
CA ALA A 117 -3.27 -3.79 -2.39
C ALA A 117 -2.71 -4.24 -3.76
N ALA A 118 -1.42 -4.57 -3.82
CA ALA A 118 -0.82 -5.19 -4.99
C ALA A 118 -1.07 -6.70 -4.97
N LEU A 119 -1.85 -7.20 -5.93
CA LEU A 119 -2.10 -8.64 -6.06
C LEU A 119 -1.26 -9.23 -7.19
N TYR A 120 -0.34 -10.09 -6.82
CA TYR A 120 0.47 -10.87 -7.76
C TYR A 120 -0.17 -12.21 -8.12
N ASP A 121 -1.15 -12.63 -7.32
CA ASP A 121 -1.98 -13.80 -7.54
C ASP A 121 -3.42 -13.36 -7.81
N PRO A 122 -4.17 -14.12 -8.62
CA PRO A 122 -5.52 -13.73 -9.04
C PRO A 122 -6.58 -13.93 -7.95
N THR A 123 -6.22 -14.43 -6.77
CA THR A 123 -7.15 -14.67 -5.67
C THR A 123 -6.79 -13.78 -4.50
N HIS A 124 -7.78 -13.08 -3.95
CA HIS A 124 -7.60 -12.24 -2.77
C HIS A 124 -8.77 -12.38 -1.81
N THR A 125 -8.49 -12.37 -0.50
CA THR A 125 -9.50 -12.52 0.55
C THR A 125 -9.39 -11.39 1.55
N VAL A 126 -10.53 -10.80 1.89
CA VAL A 126 -10.68 -9.72 2.88
C VAL A 126 -11.75 -10.12 3.91
N SER A 127 -11.74 -9.49 5.09
CA SER A 127 -12.77 -9.67 6.11
C SER A 127 -13.64 -8.43 6.16
N LEU A 128 -14.95 -8.58 5.90
CA LEU A 128 -15.93 -7.49 5.85
C LEU A 128 -17.06 -7.74 6.84
N ALA A 129 -17.61 -6.67 7.41
CA ALA A 129 -18.76 -6.78 8.29
C ALA A 129 -20.00 -7.26 7.51
N LYS A 130 -20.98 -7.79 8.23
CA LYS A 130 -22.31 -8.02 7.67
C LYS A 130 -23.07 -6.69 7.58
N ASN A 131 -24.07 -6.65 6.70
CA ASN A 131 -24.91 -5.47 6.47
C ASN A 131 -24.16 -4.21 6.00
N THR A 132 -23.04 -4.37 5.30
CA THR A 132 -22.25 -3.27 4.74
C THR A 132 -22.19 -3.32 3.22
N GLU A 133 -22.14 -2.14 2.61
CA GLU A 133 -22.01 -1.92 1.16
C GLU A 133 -20.57 -1.57 0.82
N HIS A 134 -20.09 -2.02 -0.33
CA HIS A 134 -18.68 -1.98 -0.71
C HIS A 134 -18.49 -1.73 -2.20
N TYR A 135 -17.40 -1.02 -2.52
CA TYR A 135 -16.98 -0.70 -3.88
C TYR A 135 -15.57 -1.23 -4.11
N LEU A 136 -15.44 -2.18 -5.02
CA LEU A 136 -14.16 -2.73 -5.45
C LEU A 136 -13.78 -2.20 -6.83
N LEU A 137 -12.66 -1.49 -6.92
CA LEU A 137 -11.97 -1.19 -8.16
C LEU A 137 -10.74 -2.10 -8.30
N ALA A 138 -10.69 -2.88 -9.38
CA ALA A 138 -9.55 -3.72 -9.72
C ALA A 138 -9.06 -3.41 -11.14
N PHE A 139 -7.76 -3.23 -11.33
CA PHE A 139 -7.19 -3.03 -12.68
C PHE A 139 -5.81 -3.63 -12.84
N LEU A 140 -5.49 -4.03 -14.07
CA LEU A 140 -4.17 -4.54 -14.43
C LEU A 140 -3.15 -3.40 -14.48
N SER A 141 -1.97 -3.64 -13.93
CA SER A 141 -0.90 -2.67 -13.84
C SER A 141 0.42 -3.28 -14.31
N ARG A 142 1.18 -2.48 -15.07
CA ARG A 142 2.56 -2.81 -15.46
C ARG A 142 3.41 -2.97 -14.20
N SER A 143 4.56 -3.63 -14.34
CA SER A 143 5.48 -3.85 -13.22
C SER A 143 5.90 -2.55 -12.52
N TYR A 144 5.93 -1.42 -13.23
CA TYR A 144 6.24 -0.09 -12.70
C TYR A 144 5.01 0.78 -12.38
N HIS A 145 3.92 0.16 -11.96
CA HIS A 145 2.71 0.82 -11.42
C HIS A 145 1.94 1.70 -12.42
N GLU A 146 2.16 1.49 -13.72
CA GLU A 146 1.33 2.13 -14.75
C GLU A 146 0.15 1.22 -15.11
N SER A 147 -1.06 1.67 -14.76
CA SER A 147 -2.32 1.02 -15.13
C SER A 147 -2.46 0.84 -16.64
N LEU A 148 -3.01 -0.29 -17.06
CA LEU A 148 -3.49 -0.48 -18.43
C LEU A 148 -4.76 0.36 -18.62
N LYS A 149 -4.88 1.03 -19.78
CA LYS A 149 -5.96 2.00 -20.04
C LYS A 149 -7.10 1.47 -20.91
N ASN A 150 -6.99 0.24 -21.42
CA ASN A 150 -8.07 -0.38 -22.17
C ASN A 150 -9.23 -0.77 -21.23
N LYS A 151 -10.47 -0.64 -21.72
CA LYS A 151 -11.70 -0.79 -20.93
C LYS A 151 -11.81 -2.16 -20.24
N GLU A 152 -11.34 -3.22 -20.90
CA GLU A 152 -11.42 -4.58 -20.37
C GLU A 152 -10.35 -4.91 -19.33
N ALA A 153 -9.36 -4.04 -19.11
CA ALA A 153 -8.31 -4.20 -18.10
C ALA A 153 -8.65 -3.54 -16.75
N VAL A 154 -9.90 -3.09 -16.58
CA VAL A 154 -10.45 -2.52 -15.35
C VAL A 154 -11.80 -3.14 -15.05
N LEU A 155 -12.08 -3.36 -13.78
CA LEU A 155 -13.33 -3.87 -13.23
C LEU A 155 -13.76 -2.98 -12.07
N MET A 156 -15.03 -2.57 -12.07
CA MET A 156 -15.72 -2.06 -10.89
C MET A 156 -16.71 -3.12 -10.42
N TYR A 157 -16.77 -3.38 -9.12
CA TYR A 157 -17.71 -4.30 -8.52
C TYR A 157 -18.34 -3.65 -7.29
N HIS A 158 -19.60 -3.23 -7.43
CA HIS A 158 -20.42 -2.71 -6.35
C HIS A 158 -21.25 -3.86 -5.74
N PHE A 159 -21.11 -4.08 -4.44
CA PHE A 159 -21.77 -5.19 -3.76
C PHE A 159 -22.07 -4.89 -2.29
N LYS A 160 -22.97 -5.68 -1.70
CA LYS A 160 -23.30 -5.66 -0.27
C LYS A 160 -23.05 -7.04 0.35
N ILE A 161 -22.63 -7.05 1.60
CA ILE A 161 -22.72 -8.24 2.47
C ILE A 161 -24.05 -8.17 3.22
N ASP A 162 -24.94 -9.14 3.00
CA ASP A 162 -26.23 -9.18 3.69
C ASP A 162 -26.11 -9.65 5.14
N GLU A 163 -27.23 -9.66 5.86
CA GLU A 163 -27.30 -10.12 7.26
C GLU A 163 -26.91 -11.59 7.45
N ASN A 164 -26.99 -12.39 6.38
CA ASN A 164 -26.65 -13.80 6.37
C ASN A 164 -25.18 -14.04 5.92
N GLY A 165 -24.44 -12.97 5.64
CA GLY A 165 -23.07 -13.03 5.14
C GLY A 165 -22.93 -13.48 3.70
N LYS A 166 -23.96 -13.27 2.88
CA LYS A 166 -23.91 -13.48 1.43
C LYS A 166 -23.56 -12.20 0.72
N VAL A 167 -22.78 -12.33 -0.36
CA VAL A 167 -22.52 -11.24 -1.29
C VAL A 167 -23.72 -11.06 -2.22
N VAL A 168 -24.24 -9.84 -2.29
CA VAL A 168 -25.29 -9.43 -3.21
C VAL A 168 -24.71 -8.35 -4.13
N LYS A 169 -24.66 -8.62 -5.44
CA LYS A 169 -24.24 -7.62 -6.42
C LYS A 169 -25.27 -6.48 -6.45
N MET A 170 -24.79 -5.25 -6.44
CA MET A 170 -25.58 -4.03 -6.54
C MET A 170 -25.43 -3.44 -7.95
N ASP A 171 -26.31 -2.51 -8.31
CA ASP A 171 -26.21 -1.78 -9.57
C ASP A 171 -25.03 -0.80 -9.53
N ASP A 172 -24.33 -0.65 -10.65
CA ASP A 172 -23.25 0.34 -10.74
C ASP A 172 -23.84 1.75 -10.54
N PRO A 173 -23.13 2.66 -9.84
CA PRO A 173 -23.61 4.02 -9.60
C PRO A 173 -23.89 4.72 -10.93
N GLY A 174 -25.12 5.25 -11.07
CA GLY A 174 -25.59 5.89 -12.31
C GLY A 174 -24.99 7.27 -12.59
N THR A 175 -24.26 7.84 -11.63
CA THR A 175 -23.57 9.12 -11.74
C THR A 175 -22.21 9.06 -11.02
N PRO A 176 -21.16 9.68 -11.57
CA PRO A 176 -19.89 9.89 -10.88
C PRO A 176 -20.04 10.68 -9.57
#